data_AF-A0A1B1YG87-F1
#
_entry.id   AF-A0A1B1YG87-F1
#
_cell.length_a   1.000
_cell.length_b   1.000
_cell.length_c   1.000
_cell.angle_alpha   90.00
_cell.angle_beta   90.00
_cell.angle_gamma   90.00
#
_symmetry.space_group_name_H-M   'P 1'
#
loop_
_entity.id
_entity.type
_entity.pdbx_description
1 polymer ?
#
loop_
_entity_poly.entity_id
_entity_poly.type
_entity_poly.pdbx_seq_one_letter_code
_entity_poly.pdbx_strand_id
1 'polypeptide(L)'
;MKIWGDNPKIYGVYNKPGPTGKFTQKDVVASKKDEFSISGLAKEYQVAMRALRNIPDIREDKVKEISRKIERGEYYVSAEDIAEKLIQTLLKEKI
;
A
#
# COMPACT_ATOMS: atom_id res chain seq x y z
N MET A 1 24.08 4.01 -2.81
CA MET A 1 23.32 4.39 -1.59
C MET A 1 22.42 3.23 -1.19
N LYS A 2 22.30 3.00 0.13
CA LYS A 2 21.54 1.93 0.80
C LYS A 2 20.04 2.26 0.84
N ILE A 3 19.17 1.28 0.59
CA ILE A 3 17.94 1.11 1.36
C ILE A 3 17.93 -0.31 1.91
N TRP A 4 17.84 -0.38 3.23
CA TRP A 4 17.83 -1.56 4.08
C TRP A 4 16.36 -1.91 4.33
N GLY A 5 16.00 -3.18 4.24
CA GLY A 5 14.67 -3.70 4.53
C GLY A 5 14.71 -5.22 4.45
N ASP A 6 14.68 -5.85 5.62
CA ASP A 6 14.98 -7.26 5.85
C ASP A 6 14.23 -8.22 4.93
N ASN A 7 14.99 -9.00 4.16
CA ASN A 7 14.49 -10.19 3.49
C ASN A 7 15.04 -11.41 4.26
N PRO A 8 14.19 -12.26 4.89
CA PRO A 8 14.68 -13.40 5.65
C PRO A 8 15.37 -14.40 4.71
N LYS A 9 16.70 -14.48 4.80
CA LYS A 9 17.53 -15.42 4.05
C LYS A 9 17.32 -16.84 4.61
N ILE A 10 16.42 -17.61 4.02
CA ILE A 10 16.37 -19.06 4.17
C ILE A 10 17.04 -19.75 2.98
N TYR A 11 18.35 -19.53 2.80
CA TYR A 11 19.16 -20.34 1.88
C TYR A 11 20.43 -20.74 2.63
N GLY A 12 20.38 -21.89 3.29
CA GLY A 12 21.44 -22.35 4.19
C GLY A 12 21.53 -23.85 4.34
N VAL A 13 21.02 -24.63 3.39
CA VAL A 13 21.22 -26.08 3.38
C VAL A 13 21.30 -26.53 1.93
N TYR A 14 22.17 -27.49 1.64
CA TYR A 14 22.45 -28.05 0.30
C TYR A 14 23.51 -27.30 -0.52
N ASN A 15 24.69 -27.10 0.06
CA ASN A 15 25.93 -27.22 -0.70
C ASN A 15 26.79 -28.33 -0.09
N LYS A 16 26.58 -29.57 -0.55
CA LYS A 16 27.49 -30.70 -0.38
C LYS A 16 27.52 -31.50 -1.68
N PRO A 17 28.61 -31.47 -2.48
CA PRO A 17 28.75 -32.38 -3.60
C PRO A 17 29.31 -33.73 -3.13
N GLY A 18 28.53 -34.80 -3.32
CA GLY A 18 28.98 -36.20 -3.25
C GLY A 18 29.04 -36.84 -4.66
N PRO A 19 29.71 -38.00 -4.83
CA PRO A 19 30.30 -38.40 -6.10
C PRO A 19 29.27 -38.88 -7.14
N THR A 20 29.58 -38.54 -8.39
CA THR A 20 28.83 -38.81 -9.63
C THR A 20 28.70 -40.31 -9.92
N GLY A 21 27.46 -40.80 -9.96
CA GLY A 21 27.07 -42.11 -10.48
C GLY A 21 26.03 -41.95 -11.59
N LYS A 22 26.22 -42.68 -12.69
CA LYS A 22 25.52 -42.58 -13.99
C LYS A 22 23.99 -42.63 -13.84
N PHE A 23 23.29 -41.65 -14.42
CA PHE A 23 21.83 -41.69 -14.59
C PHE A 23 21.46 -41.96 -16.05
N THR A 24 20.77 -43.07 -16.24
CA THR A 24 19.98 -43.39 -17.43
C THR A 24 18.97 -42.27 -17.69
N GLN A 25 18.88 -41.86 -18.94
CA GLN A 25 17.98 -40.81 -19.44
C GLN A 25 16.52 -41.24 -19.22
N LYS A 26 15.99 -40.95 -18.04
CA LYS A 26 14.56 -40.95 -17.77
C LYS A 26 14.00 -39.60 -18.19
N ASP A 27 12.89 -39.69 -18.91
CA ASP A 27 12.03 -38.65 -19.45
C ASP A 27 12.27 -37.26 -18.86
N VAL A 28 12.53 -36.30 -19.76
CA VAL A 28 12.54 -34.88 -19.46
C VAL A 28 11.16 -34.52 -18.92
N VAL A 29 10.99 -34.63 -17.60
CA VAL A 29 9.90 -33.99 -16.89
C VAL A 29 10.15 -32.51 -17.11
N ALA A 30 9.42 -31.94 -18.07
CA ALA A 30 9.40 -30.51 -18.30
C ALA A 30 9.22 -29.86 -16.93
N SER A 31 10.24 -29.12 -16.47
CA SER A 31 10.14 -28.31 -15.26
C SER A 31 8.92 -27.43 -15.45
N LYS A 32 7.83 -27.80 -14.76
CA LYS A 32 6.61 -27.02 -14.76
C LYS A 32 7.02 -25.71 -14.09
N LYS A 33 7.17 -24.65 -14.90
CA LYS A 33 7.48 -23.31 -14.37
C LYS A 33 6.45 -23.01 -13.29
N ASP A 34 6.91 -22.65 -12.11
CA ASP A 34 6.02 -22.20 -11.04
C ASP A 34 5.19 -21.02 -11.58
N GLU A 35 3.88 -21.23 -11.71
CA GLU A 35 2.96 -20.24 -12.22
C GLU A 35 2.40 -19.44 -11.04
N PHE A 36 2.85 -18.20 -10.92
CA PHE A 36 2.34 -17.28 -9.92
C PHE A 36 1.00 -16.70 -10.38
N SER A 37 -0.11 -17.30 -9.92
CA SER A 37 -1.47 -16.82 -10.19
C SER A 37 -1.96 -15.92 -9.05
N ILE A 38 -2.07 -14.61 -9.32
CA ILE A 38 -2.73 -13.66 -8.41
C ILE A 38 -4.25 -13.78 -8.60
N SER A 39 -5.02 -13.87 -7.50
CA SER A 39 -6.48 -13.86 -7.58
C SER A 39 -6.98 -12.52 -8.18
N GLY A 40 -8.07 -12.55 -8.95
CA GLY A 40 -8.63 -11.34 -9.57
C GLY A 40 -8.87 -10.21 -8.55
N LEU A 41 -9.44 -10.56 -7.40
CA LEU A 41 -9.67 -9.64 -6.27
C LEU A 41 -8.37 -9.01 -5.74
N ALA A 42 -7.29 -9.79 -5.62
CA ALA A 42 -6.01 -9.25 -5.16
C ALA A 42 -5.41 -8.25 -6.16
N LYS A 43 -5.63 -8.45 -7.47
CA LYS A 43 -5.20 -7.50 -8.50
C LYS A 43 -5.99 -6.18 -8.40
N GLU A 44 -7.31 -6.27 -8.23
CA GLU A 44 -8.17 -5.09 -8.04
C GLU A 44 -7.79 -4.32 -6.77
N TYR A 45 -7.55 -5.03 -5.68
CA TYR A 45 -7.08 -4.43 -4.42
C TYR A 45 -5.74 -3.71 -4.59
N GLN A 46 -4.78 -4.31 -5.31
CA GLN A 46 -3.51 -3.65 -5.60
C GLN A 46 -3.68 -2.37 -6.42
N VAL A 47 -4.62 -2.36 -7.38
CA VAL A 47 -4.94 -1.16 -8.17
C VAL A 47 -5.53 -0.07 -7.28
N ALA A 48 -6.51 -0.41 -6.43
CA ALA A 48 -7.11 0.52 -5.48
C ALA A 48 -6.07 1.11 -4.51
N MET A 49 -5.18 0.27 -3.95
CA MET A 49 -4.13 0.72 -3.06
C MET A 49 -3.10 1.64 -3.75
N ARG A 50 -2.77 1.36 -5.02
CA ARG A 50 -1.90 2.26 -5.81
C ARG A 50 -2.59 3.60 -6.06
N ALA A 51 -3.88 3.60 -6.38
CA ALA A 51 -4.63 4.83 -6.55
C ALA A 51 -4.64 5.67 -5.27
N LEU A 52 -4.89 5.05 -4.11
CA LEU A 52 -4.86 5.73 -2.80
C LEU A 52 -3.49 6.34 -2.48
N ARG A 53 -2.39 5.65 -2.82
CA ARG A 53 -1.02 6.16 -2.62
C ARG A 53 -0.67 7.37 -3.48
N ASN A 54 -1.32 7.52 -4.63
CA ASN A 54 -1.09 8.63 -5.54
C ASN A 54 -1.94 9.86 -5.18
N ILE A 55 -2.83 9.76 -4.19
CA ILE A 55 -3.62 10.89 -3.73
C ILE A 55 -2.68 11.83 -2.97
N PRO A 56 -2.67 13.14 -3.29
CA PRO A 56 -1.84 14.09 -2.57
C PRO A 56 -2.33 14.24 -1.12
N ASP A 57 -1.38 14.35 -0.19
CA ASP A 57 -1.67 14.56 1.24
C ASP A 57 -2.48 15.85 1.47
N ILE A 58 -2.26 16.85 0.62
CA ILE A 58 -2.95 18.15 0.68
C ILE A 58 -3.83 18.30 -0.56
N ARG A 59 -5.11 18.59 -0.32
CA ARG A 59 -6.05 18.99 -1.36
C ARG A 59 -5.91 20.48 -1.65
N GLU A 60 -4.93 20.84 -2.46
CA GLU A 60 -4.61 22.25 -2.78
C GLU A 60 -5.82 23.05 -3.27
N ASP A 61 -6.65 22.46 -4.12
CA ASP A 61 -7.82 23.14 -4.69
C ASP A 61 -8.80 23.60 -3.60
N LYS A 62 -9.04 22.75 -2.61
CA LYS A 62 -9.91 23.08 -1.46
C LYS A 62 -9.30 24.16 -0.59
N VAL A 63 -7.99 24.11 -0.36
CA VAL A 63 -7.28 25.14 0.42
C VAL A 63 -7.38 26.49 -0.30
N LYS A 64 -7.05 26.52 -1.59
CA LYS A 64 -7.12 27.73 -2.44
C LYS A 64 -8.53 28.31 -2.50
N GLU A 65 -9.57 27.47 -2.56
CA GLU A 65 -10.96 27.93 -2.51
C GLU A 65 -11.29 28.61 -1.18
N ILE A 66 -10.98 27.97 -0.05
CA ILE A 66 -11.26 28.52 1.27
C ILE A 66 -10.46 29.79 1.52
N SER A 67 -9.17 29.81 1.18
CA SER A 67 -8.32 31.01 1.31
C SER A 67 -8.92 32.20 0.56
N ARG A 68 -9.39 32.01 -0.67
CA ARG A 68 -10.06 33.07 -1.44
C ARG A 68 -11.35 33.57 -0.78
N LYS A 69 -12.15 32.68 -0.19
CA LYS A 69 -13.37 33.08 0.55
C LYS A 69 -13.03 33.91 1.78
N ILE A 70 -11.95 33.56 2.48
CA ILE A 70 -11.45 34.31 3.64
C ILE A 70 -10.97 35.70 3.21
N GLU A 71 -10.14 35.79 2.16
CA GLU A 71 -9.62 37.06 1.63
C GLU A 71 -10.74 38.02 1.18
N ARG A 72 -11.84 37.48 0.66
CA ARG A 72 -13.02 38.25 0.24
C ARG A 72 -13.96 38.62 1.40
N GLY A 73 -13.72 38.12 2.61
CA GLY A 73 -14.61 38.29 3.76
C GLY A 73 -15.93 37.50 3.64
N GLU A 74 -16.02 36.56 2.70
CA GLU A 74 -17.20 35.72 2.47
C GLU A 74 -17.17 34.41 3.29
N TYR A 75 -16.11 34.21 4.07
CA TYR A 75 -16.00 33.04 4.95
C TYR A 75 -16.67 33.31 6.29
N TYR A 76 -17.90 32.82 6.43
CA TYR A 76 -18.65 32.85 7.68
C TYR A 76 -18.86 31.43 8.20
N VAL A 77 -18.55 31.22 9.48
CA VAL A 77 -18.80 29.96 10.19
C VAL A 77 -19.74 30.29 11.36
N SER A 78 -20.85 29.56 11.46
CA SER A 78 -21.79 29.79 12.54
C SER A 78 -21.25 29.23 13.87
N ALA A 79 -21.71 29.79 14.99
CA ALA A 79 -21.37 29.25 16.31
C ALA A 79 -21.89 27.81 16.51
N GLU A 80 -23.00 27.47 15.86
CA GLU A 80 -23.58 26.13 15.87
C GLU A 80 -22.67 25.11 15.18
N ASP A 81 -22.15 25.43 13.99
CA ASP A 81 -21.22 24.56 13.25
C ASP A 81 -19.94 24.28 14.08
N ILE A 82 -19.46 25.29 14.81
CA ILE A 82 -18.30 25.15 15.69
C ILE A 82 -18.63 24.22 16.86
N ALA A 83 -19.76 24.43 17.53
CA ALA A 83 -20.19 23.61 18.66
C ALA A 83 -20.42 22.15 18.26
N GLU A 84 -21.09 21.91 17.13
CA GLU A 84 -21.28 20.58 16.57
C GLU A 84 -19.93 19.91 16.31
N LYS A 85 -18.98 20.62 15.70
CA LYS A 85 -17.67 20.04 15.38
C LYS A 85 -16.86 19.68 16.62
N LEU A 86 -16.94 20.50 17.67
CA LEU A 86 -16.32 20.21 18.96
C LEU A 86 -16.90 18.93 19.58
N ILE A 87 -18.23 18.81 19.64
CA ILE A 87 -18.90 17.62 20.18
C ILE A 87 -18.53 16.38 19.38
N GLN A 88 -18.59 16.44 18.04
CA GLN A 88 -18.20 15.32 17.17
C GLN A 88 -16.76 14.87 17.43
N THR A 89 -15.83 15.81 17.61
CA THR A 89 -14.41 15.51 17.85
C THR A 89 -14.23 14.81 19.20
N LEU A 90 -14.88 15.32 20.26
CA LEU A 90 -14.84 14.72 21.60
C LEU A 90 -15.46 13.30 21.63
N LEU A 91 -16.52 13.05 20.87
CA LEU A 91 -17.14 11.74 20.79
C LEU A 91 -16.27 10.74 20.03
N LYS A 92 -15.56 11.19 18.99
CA LYS A 92 -14.68 10.34 18.19
C LYS A 92 -13.44 9.87 18.96
N GLU A 93 -12.94 10.66 19.90
CA GLU A 93 -11.78 10.27 20.74
C GLU A 93 -12.13 9.24 21.83
N LYS A 94 -13.41 9.06 22.16
CA LYS A 94 -13.86 8.09 23.18
C LYS A 94 -14.04 6.67 22.65
N ILE A 95 -13.77 6.42 21.37
CA ILE A 95 -13.89 5.13 20.68
C ILE A 95 -12.52 4.73 20.18
#